data_AF-A0A6I3ZN21-F1
#
_entry.id   AF-A0A6I3ZN21-F1
#
_cell.length_a   1.000
_cell.length_b   1.000
_cell.length_c   1.000
_cell.angle_alpha   90.00
_cell.angle_beta   90.00
_cell.angle_gamma   90.00
#
_symmetry.space_group_name_H-M   'P 1'
#
loop_
_entity.id
_entity.type
_entity.pdbx_description
1 polymer ?
#
loop_
_entity_poly.entity_id
_entity_poly.type
_entity_poly.pdbx_seq_one_letter_code
_entity_poly.pdbx_strand_id
1 'polypeptide(L)'
;MGVPTHVMEFSSGMASEKDCGSGLLHFQSPLRQLDGVERWYITLSPLPTGRRYSEVRGDAATEFLQAGGTAEKMMLDIRKPGGEQWGAKWVRYIMGHRHEGAEPVDVAVALPKGPEMVGASEVFGADEAGEIFYTYYKTGDIPTDYALRPVEGYTADHRVIDLRGLGTSTDI
;
A
#
# COMPACT_ATOMS: atom_id res chain seq x y z
N MET A 1 21.36 1.55 17.49
CA MET A 1 20.33 1.78 16.47
C MET A 1 20.80 1.11 15.20
N GLY A 2 19.96 0.29 14.57
CA GLY A 2 20.30 -0.32 13.29
C GLY A 2 20.33 0.72 12.18
N VAL A 3 20.88 0.35 11.01
CA VAL A 3 20.76 1.18 9.80
C VAL A 3 19.30 1.11 9.34
N PRO A 4 18.60 2.26 9.21
CA PRO A 4 17.25 2.27 8.68
C PRO A 4 17.17 1.68 7.29
N THR A 5 16.15 0.88 7.04
CA THR A 5 15.88 0.27 5.73
C THR A 5 14.56 0.73 5.15
N HIS A 6 13.63 1.18 5.99
CA HIS A 6 12.32 1.67 5.56
C HIS A 6 11.91 2.89 6.37
N VAL A 7 10.95 3.63 5.85
CA VAL A 7 10.24 4.67 6.58
C VAL A 7 8.75 4.41 6.52
N MET A 8 8.09 4.62 7.65
CA MET A 8 6.65 4.62 7.75
C MET A 8 6.15 6.04 7.97
N GLU A 9 5.39 6.57 7.01
CA GLU A 9 4.82 7.91 7.00
C GLU A 9 3.34 7.85 7.39
N PHE A 10 2.89 8.85 8.15
CA PHE A 10 1.55 8.93 8.71
C PHE A 10 0.79 10.13 8.13
N SER A 11 -0.55 10.09 8.20
CA SER A 11 -1.40 11.21 7.81
C SER A 11 -1.11 12.55 8.50
N SER A 12 -0.49 12.52 9.68
CA SER A 12 -0.04 13.71 10.39
C SER A 12 1.20 14.39 9.78
N GLY A 13 1.83 13.78 8.77
CA GLY A 13 3.12 14.20 8.22
C GLY A 13 4.32 13.81 9.07
N MET A 14 4.09 13.06 10.16
CA MET A 14 5.14 12.40 10.93
C MET A 14 5.67 11.17 10.17
N ALA A 15 6.88 10.76 10.54
CA ALA A 15 7.50 9.56 9.99
C ALA A 15 8.27 8.79 11.07
N SER A 16 8.34 7.47 10.92
CA SER A 16 9.10 6.56 11.78
C SER A 16 9.97 5.65 10.92
N GLU A 17 11.29 5.78 11.06
CA GLU A 17 12.25 4.88 10.44
C GLU A 17 12.16 3.47 11.05
N LYS A 18 12.31 2.45 10.20
CA LYS A 18 12.38 1.04 10.58
C LYS A 18 13.75 0.50 10.23
N ASP A 19 14.34 -0.23 11.17
CA ASP A 19 15.60 -0.95 11.01
C ASP A 19 15.37 -2.46 11.20
N CYS A 20 16.42 -3.27 11.12
CA CYS A 20 16.37 -4.74 11.24
C CYS A 20 15.74 -5.28 12.55
N GLY A 21 15.60 -4.44 13.60
CA GLY A 21 14.97 -4.81 14.87
C GLY A 21 13.46 -4.58 14.92
N SER A 22 12.85 -4.05 13.86
CA SER A 22 11.42 -3.75 13.84
C SER A 22 10.58 -5.03 13.77
N GLY A 23 9.92 -5.39 14.87
CA GLY A 23 8.93 -6.48 14.93
C GLY A 23 7.51 -6.06 14.51
N LEU A 24 6.64 -7.06 14.34
CA LEU A 24 5.24 -6.95 13.89
C LEU A 24 4.43 -5.84 14.59
N LEU A 25 4.55 -5.71 15.92
CA LEU A 25 3.79 -4.71 16.69
C LEU A 25 4.08 -3.27 16.27
N HIS A 26 5.26 -2.99 15.70
CA HIS A 26 5.58 -1.67 15.16
C HIS A 26 4.75 -1.29 13.93
N PHE A 27 4.08 -2.27 13.29
CA PHE A 27 3.22 -2.08 12.12
C PHE A 27 1.74 -2.20 12.50
N GLN A 28 1.37 -3.19 13.32
CA GLN A 28 -0.01 -3.35 13.79
C GLN A 28 -0.49 -2.19 14.67
N SER A 29 0.34 -1.74 15.63
CA SER A 29 -0.11 -0.74 16.61
C SER A 29 -0.53 0.59 15.97
N PRO A 30 0.18 1.10 14.94
CA PRO A 30 -0.28 2.27 14.20
C PRO A 30 -1.54 2.04 13.36
N LEU A 31 -1.67 0.90 12.69
CA LEU A 31 -2.85 0.58 11.87
C LEU A 31 -4.13 0.49 12.73
N ARG A 32 -4.02 -0.05 13.94
CA ARG A 32 -5.13 -0.08 14.93
C ARG A 32 -5.58 1.30 15.41
N GLN A 33 -4.80 2.34 15.16
CA GLN A 33 -5.12 3.72 15.54
C GLN A 33 -5.75 4.51 14.38
N LEU A 34 -5.98 3.88 13.22
CA LEU A 34 -6.66 4.55 12.12
C LEU A 34 -8.14 4.78 12.44
N ASP A 35 -8.60 6.01 12.27
CA ASP A 35 -9.97 6.48 12.53
C ASP A 35 -10.69 6.97 11.26
N GLY A 36 -10.01 7.00 10.11
CA GLY A 36 -10.56 7.45 8.83
C GLY A 36 -10.73 8.97 8.70
N VAL A 37 -10.29 9.75 9.70
CA VAL A 37 -10.43 11.21 9.73
C VAL A 37 -9.08 11.90 9.99
N GLU A 38 -8.55 11.81 11.21
CA GLU A 38 -7.24 12.38 11.56
C GLU A 38 -6.13 11.42 11.18
N ARG A 39 -6.33 10.14 11.50
CA ARG A 39 -5.44 9.02 11.24
C ARG A 39 -6.10 8.16 10.19
N TRP A 40 -5.81 8.43 8.94
CA TRP A 40 -6.55 7.83 7.83
C TRP A 40 -5.68 7.15 6.79
N TYR A 41 -4.36 7.36 6.81
CA TYR A 41 -3.44 6.56 6.01
C TYR A 41 -2.08 6.34 6.69
N ILE A 42 -1.42 5.26 6.28
CA ILE A 42 -0.04 4.94 6.60
C ILE A 42 0.62 4.42 5.33
N THR A 43 1.82 4.94 5.02
CA THR A 43 2.63 4.47 3.89
C THR A 43 3.96 3.92 4.42
N LEU A 44 4.38 2.76 3.93
CA LEU A 44 5.65 2.12 4.22
C LEU A 44 6.47 2.04 2.93
N SER A 45 7.61 2.71 2.92
CA SER A 45 8.49 2.81 1.75
C SER A 45 9.91 2.37 2.09
N PRO A 46 10.63 1.68 1.19
CA PRO A 46 12.05 1.41 1.39
C PRO A 46 12.86 2.71 1.33
N LEU A 47 13.88 2.81 2.18
CA LEU A 47 14.88 3.87 2.10
C LEU A 47 16.03 3.44 1.18
N PRO A 48 16.61 4.35 0.39
CA PRO A 48 17.84 4.06 -0.34
C PRO A 48 18.94 3.61 0.63
N THR A 49 19.74 2.62 0.19
CA THR A 49 20.77 2.03 1.04
C THR A 49 21.70 3.08 1.64
N GLY A 50 21.81 3.08 2.97
CA GLY A 50 22.68 3.99 3.72
C GLY A 50 22.13 5.40 3.92
N ARG A 51 20.91 5.70 3.46
CA ARG A 51 20.28 7.02 3.61
C ARG A 51 19.22 7.02 4.70
N ARG A 52 19.14 8.15 5.40
CA ARG A 52 18.10 8.45 6.39
C ARG A 52 16.92 9.13 5.73
N TYR A 53 15.74 9.00 6.35
CA TYR A 53 14.53 9.66 5.86
C TYR A 53 14.69 11.17 5.73
N SER A 54 15.40 11.81 6.67
CA SER A 54 15.65 13.27 6.64
C SER A 54 16.34 13.75 5.36
N GLU A 55 17.07 12.86 4.67
CA GLU A 55 17.79 13.22 3.46
C GLU A 55 16.97 12.99 2.17
N VAL A 56 15.97 12.09 2.21
CA VAL A 56 15.09 11.76 1.06
C VAL A 56 13.68 12.32 1.24
N ARG A 57 13.43 13.05 2.32
CA ARG A 57 12.11 13.60 2.62
C ARG A 57 11.66 14.54 1.51
N GLY A 58 10.50 14.24 0.92
CA GLY A 58 9.93 14.99 -0.18
C GLY A 58 10.22 14.39 -1.56
N ASP A 59 11.12 13.40 -1.65
CA ASP A 59 11.29 12.61 -2.85
C ASP A 59 10.05 11.71 -3.04
N ALA A 60 9.58 11.58 -4.28
CA ALA A 60 8.45 10.70 -4.57
C ALA A 60 8.87 9.23 -4.44
N ALA A 61 8.32 8.52 -3.47
CA ALA A 61 8.53 7.09 -3.32
C ALA A 61 8.03 6.34 -4.57
N THR A 62 8.93 5.63 -5.24
CA THR A 62 8.60 4.81 -6.42
C THR A 62 8.09 3.43 -6.05
N GLU A 63 8.28 3.03 -4.80
CA GLU A 63 7.88 1.74 -4.25
C GLU A 63 7.34 1.97 -2.84
N PHE A 64 6.20 1.38 -2.53
CA PHE A 64 5.59 1.49 -1.21
C PHE A 64 4.47 0.47 -1.04
N LEU A 65 4.12 0.20 0.22
CA LEU A 65 2.84 -0.36 0.63
C LEU A 65 2.09 0.69 1.46
N GLN A 66 0.80 0.88 1.17
CA GLN A 66 -0.02 1.88 1.83
C GLN A 66 -1.33 1.27 2.33
N ALA A 67 -1.80 1.77 3.47
CA ALA A 67 -3.13 1.51 4.00
C ALA A 67 -3.91 2.83 4.09
N GLY A 68 -5.18 2.80 3.73
CA GLY A 68 -6.10 3.94 3.87
C GLY A 68 -7.46 3.51 4.41
N GLY A 69 -7.97 4.16 5.46
CA GLY A 69 -9.26 3.83 6.07
C GLY A 69 -9.28 3.95 7.59
N THR A 70 -10.09 3.10 8.24
CA THR A 70 -10.13 2.89 9.70
C THR A 70 -9.48 1.57 10.09
N ALA A 71 -9.23 1.35 11.38
CA ALA A 71 -8.67 0.11 11.90
C ALA A 71 -9.49 -1.15 11.52
N GLU A 72 -10.80 -1.02 11.37
CA GLU A 72 -11.71 -2.12 11.04
C GLU A 72 -11.96 -2.26 9.54
N LYS A 73 -11.75 -1.18 8.77
CA LYS A 73 -12.02 -1.12 7.33
C LYS A 73 -11.00 -0.24 6.65
N MET A 74 -9.97 -0.86 6.08
CA MET A 74 -8.98 -0.18 5.26
C MET A 74 -8.76 -0.89 3.92
N MET A 75 -8.38 -0.13 2.91
CA MET A 75 -7.84 -0.68 1.67
C MET A 75 -6.32 -0.71 1.77
N LEU A 76 -5.72 -1.66 1.05
CA LEU A 76 -4.27 -1.72 0.86
C LEU A 76 -3.92 -1.52 -0.60
N ASP A 77 -2.93 -0.67 -0.86
CA ASP A 77 -2.36 -0.48 -2.19
C ASP A 77 -0.84 -0.57 -2.16
N ILE A 78 -0.29 -1.27 -3.15
CA ILE A 78 1.15 -1.48 -3.30
C ILE A 78 1.60 -0.90 -4.63
N ARG A 79 2.70 -0.15 -4.61
CA ARG A 79 3.45 0.23 -5.81
C ARG A 79 4.76 -0.53 -5.84
N LYS A 80 5.00 -1.26 -6.93
CA LYS A 80 6.25 -2.01 -7.14
C LYS A 80 6.73 -1.96 -8.59
N PRO A 81 8.01 -2.28 -8.87
CA PRO A 81 8.52 -2.31 -10.24
C PRO A 81 7.78 -3.32 -11.13
N GLY A 82 7.77 -3.05 -12.44
CA GLY A 82 7.17 -3.89 -13.47
C GLY A 82 6.11 -3.15 -14.30
N GLY A 83 5.36 -3.91 -15.10
CA GLY A 83 4.31 -3.39 -15.97
C GLY A 83 4.78 -3.03 -17.38
N GLU A 84 5.88 -3.65 -17.82
CA GLU A 84 6.47 -3.45 -19.13
C GLU A 84 5.47 -3.73 -20.27
N GLN A 85 4.54 -4.69 -20.06
CA GLN A 85 3.44 -4.96 -20.99
C GLN A 85 2.49 -3.77 -21.21
N TRP A 86 2.46 -2.82 -20.27
CA TRP A 86 1.69 -1.57 -20.35
C TRP A 86 2.58 -0.35 -20.64
N GLY A 87 3.88 -0.55 -20.89
CA GLY A 87 4.85 0.53 -21.02
C GLY A 87 5.15 1.26 -19.71
N ALA A 88 4.83 0.64 -18.56
CA ALA A 88 5.13 1.14 -17.23
C ALA A 88 6.46 0.57 -16.71
N LYS A 89 7.11 1.32 -15.81
CA LYS A 89 8.28 0.88 -15.04
C LYS A 89 7.91 0.51 -13.60
N TRP A 90 6.84 1.11 -13.08
CA TRP A 90 6.22 0.73 -11.82
C TRP A 90 4.71 0.66 -12.01
N VAL A 91 4.05 -0.19 -11.23
CA VAL A 91 2.59 -0.28 -11.21
C VAL A 91 2.10 -0.22 -9.78
N ARG A 92 1.05 0.57 -9.56
CA ARG A 92 0.26 0.58 -8.34
C ARG A 92 -0.93 -0.37 -8.51
N TYR A 93 -1.10 -1.23 -7.54
CA TYR A 93 -2.14 -2.22 -7.46
C TYR A 93 -2.97 -2.00 -6.20
N ILE A 94 -4.29 -2.19 -6.32
CA ILE A 94 -5.14 -2.41 -5.16
C ILE A 94 -5.08 -3.89 -4.80
N MET A 95 -4.91 -4.17 -3.52
CA MET A 95 -4.87 -5.53 -2.99
C MET A 95 -6.28 -5.98 -2.63
N GLY A 96 -6.56 -7.26 -2.83
CA GLY A 96 -7.80 -7.87 -2.37
C GLY A 96 -7.60 -9.34 -2.00
N HIS A 97 -8.51 -9.87 -1.22
CA HIS A 97 -8.67 -11.29 -0.99
C HIS A 97 -9.04 -11.98 -2.31
N ARG A 98 -8.52 -13.19 -2.54
CA ARG A 98 -8.99 -14.00 -3.67
C ARG A 98 -10.47 -14.35 -3.47
N HIS A 99 -11.27 -14.03 -4.46
CA HIS A 99 -12.68 -14.41 -4.51
C HIS A 99 -13.04 -14.86 -5.93
N GLU A 100 -14.15 -15.59 -6.05
CA GLU A 100 -14.70 -15.98 -7.34
C GLU A 100 -15.82 -15.02 -7.75
N GLY A 101 -15.97 -14.82 -9.07
CA GLY A 101 -17.05 -14.03 -9.64
C GLY A 101 -16.89 -12.51 -9.47
N ALA A 102 -17.91 -11.78 -9.92
CA ALA A 102 -17.98 -10.34 -9.73
C ALA A 102 -18.49 -10.02 -8.31
N GLU A 103 -17.81 -9.11 -7.62
CA GLU A 103 -18.21 -8.62 -6.31
C GLU A 103 -18.83 -7.22 -6.43
N PRO A 104 -19.93 -6.91 -5.72
CA PRO A 104 -20.47 -5.56 -5.69
C PRO A 104 -19.48 -4.59 -5.02
N VAL A 105 -19.41 -3.38 -5.56
CA VAL A 105 -18.59 -2.28 -5.02
C VAL A 105 -19.48 -1.46 -4.07
N ASP A 106 -19.79 -2.01 -2.90
CA ASP A 106 -20.79 -1.48 -1.98
C ASP A 106 -20.30 -1.32 -0.52
N VAL A 107 -19.02 -1.58 -0.25
CA VAL A 107 -18.42 -1.34 1.06
C VAL A 107 -17.74 0.02 1.10
N ALA A 108 -18.19 0.90 1.99
CA ALA A 108 -17.60 2.21 2.20
C ALA A 108 -16.39 2.14 3.15
N VAL A 109 -15.24 2.62 2.66
CA VAL A 109 -14.01 2.87 3.44
C VAL A 109 -13.92 4.37 3.72
N ALA A 110 -13.83 4.75 4.99
CA ALA A 110 -13.84 6.16 5.40
C ALA A 110 -12.51 6.85 5.06
N LEU A 111 -12.59 7.94 4.29
CA LEU A 111 -11.46 8.82 3.97
C LEU A 111 -11.87 10.30 4.11
N PRO A 112 -10.92 11.23 4.33
CA PRO A 112 -11.26 12.65 4.57
C PRO A 112 -11.97 13.36 3.41
N LYS A 113 -11.77 12.89 2.17
CA LYS A 113 -12.40 13.48 0.97
C LYS A 113 -13.75 12.86 0.61
N GLY A 114 -14.28 12.00 1.48
CA GLY A 114 -15.47 11.19 1.24
C GLY A 114 -15.12 9.71 1.22
N PRO A 115 -16.09 8.82 1.49
CA PRO A 115 -15.85 7.39 1.49
C PRO A 115 -15.47 6.90 0.09
N GLU A 116 -14.52 5.97 0.04
CA GLU A 116 -14.24 5.20 -1.16
C GLU A 116 -15.06 3.91 -1.12
N MET A 117 -15.76 3.62 -2.22
CA MET A 117 -16.55 2.40 -2.35
C MET A 117 -15.68 1.32 -2.96
N VAL A 118 -15.61 0.17 -2.29
CA VAL A 118 -14.84 -1.01 -2.70
C VAL A 118 -15.65 -2.28 -2.55
N GLY A 119 -15.15 -3.35 -3.18
CA GLY A 119 -15.62 -4.70 -2.91
C GLY A 119 -15.21 -5.16 -1.51
N ALA A 120 -16.00 -6.06 -0.90
CA ALA A 120 -15.68 -6.61 0.41
C ALA A 120 -14.33 -7.36 0.43
N SER A 121 -13.92 -7.93 -0.71
CA SER A 121 -12.61 -8.55 -0.87
C SER A 121 -11.44 -7.57 -0.79
N GLU A 122 -11.63 -6.28 -1.07
CA GLU A 122 -10.58 -5.25 -1.00
C GLU A 122 -10.50 -4.57 0.39
N VAL A 123 -11.24 -5.07 1.37
CA VAL A 123 -11.29 -4.53 2.74
C VAL A 123 -10.50 -5.41 3.70
N PHE A 124 -9.61 -4.77 4.45
CA PHE A 124 -8.72 -5.38 5.43
C PHE A 124 -8.99 -4.82 6.82
N GLY A 125 -8.73 -5.64 7.83
CA GLY A 125 -8.60 -5.21 9.22
C GLY A 125 -7.15 -4.88 9.59
N ALA A 126 -6.94 -4.10 10.65
CA ALA A 126 -5.62 -3.65 11.08
C ALA A 126 -4.63 -4.77 11.40
N ASP A 127 -5.11 -5.89 11.95
CA ASP A 127 -4.25 -7.01 12.33
C ASP A 127 -3.67 -7.72 11.12
N GLU A 128 -4.53 -8.00 10.13
CA GLU A 128 -4.14 -8.57 8.85
C GLU A 128 -3.24 -7.61 8.06
N ALA A 129 -3.64 -6.34 7.96
CA ALA A 129 -2.83 -5.32 7.31
C ALA A 129 -1.44 -5.21 7.96
N GLY A 130 -1.34 -5.35 9.28
CA GLY A 130 -0.07 -5.35 9.98
C GLY A 130 0.84 -6.52 9.62
N GLU A 131 0.29 -7.72 9.40
CA GLU A 131 1.05 -8.89 8.92
C GLU A 131 1.55 -8.67 7.48
N ILE A 132 0.73 -8.05 6.62
CA ILE A 132 1.11 -7.71 5.25
C ILE A 132 2.22 -6.64 5.25
N PHE A 133 2.10 -5.60 6.07
CA PHE A 133 3.14 -4.58 6.26
C PHE A 133 4.45 -5.20 6.76
N TYR A 134 4.36 -6.12 7.72
CA TYR A 134 5.53 -6.81 8.22
C TYR A 134 6.18 -7.69 7.14
N THR A 135 5.38 -8.41 6.35
CA THR A 135 5.87 -9.21 5.23
C THR A 135 6.57 -8.35 4.18
N TYR A 136 5.96 -7.21 3.81
CA TYR A 136 6.55 -6.25 2.88
C TYR A 136 7.87 -5.69 3.40
N TYR A 137 7.92 -5.28 4.66
CA TYR A 137 9.15 -4.84 5.31
C TYR A 137 10.26 -5.91 5.29
N LYS A 138 9.91 -7.20 5.40
CA LYS A 138 10.88 -8.30 5.40
C LYS A 138 11.34 -8.72 4.02
N THR A 139 10.50 -8.59 2.99
CA THR A 139 10.70 -9.25 1.69
C THR A 139 10.69 -8.31 0.50
N GLY A 140 10.12 -7.11 0.64
CA GLY A 140 9.85 -6.18 -0.47
C GLY A 140 8.63 -6.54 -1.30
N ASP A 141 7.88 -7.60 -0.95
CA ASP A 141 6.65 -8.00 -1.64
C ASP A 141 5.57 -8.42 -0.63
N ILE A 142 4.38 -8.72 -1.13
CA ILE A 142 3.22 -9.14 -0.32
C ILE A 142 3.07 -10.67 -0.31
N PRO A 143 2.32 -11.25 0.64
CA PRO A 143 1.99 -12.66 0.60
C PRO A 143 1.33 -13.05 -0.73
N THR A 144 1.64 -14.24 -1.25
CA THR A 144 1.12 -14.71 -2.53
C THR A 144 -0.37 -15.00 -2.51
N ASP A 145 -1.04 -14.94 -1.36
CA ASP A 145 -2.43 -15.34 -1.22
C ASP A 145 -3.45 -14.26 -1.60
N TYR A 146 -2.97 -13.06 -1.89
CA TYR A 146 -3.78 -11.92 -2.30
C TYR A 146 -3.85 -11.77 -3.82
N ALA A 147 -4.96 -11.20 -4.29
CA ALA A 147 -5.13 -10.72 -5.64
C ALA A 147 -4.62 -9.28 -5.77
N LEU A 148 -4.09 -8.93 -6.94
CA LEU A 148 -3.64 -7.58 -7.27
C LEU A 148 -4.38 -7.06 -8.50
N ARG A 149 -5.11 -5.97 -8.32
CA ARG A 149 -5.79 -5.27 -9.42
C ARG A 149 -4.98 -4.04 -9.83
N PRO A 150 -4.42 -3.98 -11.06
CA PRO A 150 -3.67 -2.82 -11.50
C PRO A 150 -4.59 -1.60 -11.62
N VAL A 151 -4.12 -0.46 -11.12
CA VAL A 151 -4.86 0.81 -11.23
C VAL A 151 -4.09 1.90 -11.94
N GLU A 152 -2.77 2.00 -11.71
CA GLU A 152 -1.94 3.04 -12.29
C GLU A 152 -0.55 2.50 -12.64
N GLY A 153 -0.11 2.74 -13.87
CA GLY A 153 1.26 2.54 -14.31
C GLY A 153 2.05 3.84 -14.25
N TYR A 154 3.35 3.78 -13.99
CA TYR A 154 4.24 4.92 -13.95
C TYR A 154 5.45 4.67 -14.83
N THR A 155 5.69 5.59 -15.75
CA THR A 155 6.86 5.60 -16.63
C THR A 155 8.11 6.11 -15.90
N ALA A 156 9.29 5.94 -16.52
CA ALA A 156 10.55 6.43 -15.97
C ALA A 156 10.61 7.96 -15.82
N ASP A 157 9.85 8.69 -16.65
CA ASP A 157 9.67 10.14 -16.59
C ASP A 157 8.45 10.55 -15.73
N HIS A 158 7.96 9.65 -14.88
CA HIS A 158 6.87 9.87 -13.91
C HIS A 158 5.49 10.19 -14.51
N ARG A 159 5.29 9.99 -15.82
CA ARG A 159 3.94 10.04 -16.41
C ARG A 159 3.11 8.85 -15.93
N VAL A 160 1.85 9.14 -15.62
CA VAL A 160 0.85 8.17 -15.16
C VAL A 160 0.10 7.57 -16.35
N ILE A 161 -0.09 6.25 -16.32
CA ILE A 161 -0.89 5.47 -17.25
C ILE A 161 -2.07 4.93 -16.43
N ASP A 162 -3.31 5.26 -16.83
CA ASP A 162 -4.49 4.69 -16.17
C ASP A 162 -4.66 3.24 -16.61
N LEU A 163 -4.64 2.32 -15.64
CA LEU A 163 -4.80 0.88 -15.89
C LEU A 163 -6.15 0.35 -15.42
N ARG A 164 -7.00 1.22 -14.86
CA ARG A 164 -8.35 0.84 -14.43
C ARG A 164 -9.14 0.32 -15.64
N GLY A 165 -9.75 -0.85 -15.48
CA GLY A 165 -10.56 -1.50 -16.53
C GLY A 165 -9.79 -2.34 -17.55
N LEU A 166 -8.45 -2.30 -17.56
CA LEU A 166 -7.64 -3.17 -18.44
C LEU A 166 -7.41 -4.58 -17.89
N GLY A 167 -7.86 -4.84 -16.64
CA GLY A 167 -7.71 -6.12 -15.94
C GLY A 167 -8.76 -7.19 -16.28
N THR A 168 -9.60 -6.97 -17.29
CA THR A 168 -10.58 -7.97 -17.77
C THR A 168 -10.37 -8.27 -19.25
N SER A 169 -9.22 -8.87 -19.57
CA SER A 169 -9.10 -9.64 -20.81
C SER A 169 -8.68 -11.05 -20.45
N THR A 170 -9.66 -11.87 -20.08
CA THR A 170 -9.52 -13.32 -20.21
C THR A 170 -9.91 -13.65 -21.64
N ASP A 171 -8.94 -13.52 -22.55
CA ASP A 171 -9.03 -14.13 -23.88
C ASP A 171 -8.62 -15.60 -23.71
N ILE A 172 -9.61 -16.50 -23.58
CA ILE A 172 -9.50 -17.93 -23.93
C ILE A 172 -10.87 -18.40 -24.45
#